data_AF-A0A2I6QKY4-F1
#
_entry.id   AF-A0A2I6QKY4-F1
#
_cell.length_a   1.000
_cell.length_b   1.000
_cell.length_c   1.000
_cell.angle_alpha   90.00
_cell.angle_beta   90.00
_cell.angle_gamma   90.00
#
_symmetry.space_group_name_H-M   'P 1'
#
loop_
_entity.id
_entity.type
_entity.pdbx_description
1 polymer ?
#
loop_
_entity_poly.entity_id
_entity_poly.type
_entity_poly.pdbx_seq_one_letter_code
_entity_poly.pdbx_strand_id
1 'polypeptide(L)'
;MANYKDKLDSEWLKANVNIKHGDIIRIIDDTEDAEGNIVLTVGIVEDGELTKQKKFQLNRTNLKTVAKAYGFESEKWKNKDFQVSVYKARNPQTGELVDAILLSLPNMQPDTEIEGF
;
A
#
# COMPACT_ATOMS: atom_id res chain seq x y z
N MET A 1 0.84 -12.33 -17.47
CA MET A 1 0.92 -10.93 -17.04
C MET A 1 -0.16 -10.73 -15.98
N ALA A 2 0.22 -10.49 -14.72
CA ALA A 2 -0.73 -10.29 -13.63
C ALA A 2 -1.63 -9.09 -13.96
N ASN A 3 -2.94 -9.33 -13.98
CA ASN A 3 -3.93 -8.34 -14.34
C ASN A 3 -4.29 -7.57 -13.05
N TYR A 4 -3.39 -6.67 -12.64
CA TYR A 4 -3.62 -5.78 -11.49
C TYR A 4 -4.86 -4.94 -11.78
N LYS A 5 -6.03 -5.37 -11.31
CA LYS A 5 -7.19 -4.50 -11.22
C LYS A 5 -6.80 -3.37 -10.27
N ASP A 6 -6.97 -2.13 -10.70
CA ASP A 6 -6.79 -0.94 -9.85
C ASP A 6 -7.88 -0.92 -8.76
N LYS A 7 -7.78 -1.82 -7.79
CA LYS A 7 -8.50 -1.75 -6.52
C LYS A 7 -7.81 -0.65 -5.71
N LEU A 8 -8.47 0.49 -5.61
CA LEU A 8 -7.97 1.63 -4.84
C LEU A 8 -8.08 1.38 -3.32
N ASP A 9 -9.07 0.59 -2.93
CA ASP A 9 -9.34 0.25 -1.54
C ASP A 9 -8.87 -1.18 -1.26
N SER A 10 -8.06 -1.36 -0.22
CA SER A 10 -7.83 -2.70 0.33
C SER A 10 -9.05 -3.09 1.16
N GLU A 11 -9.48 -4.35 1.03
CA GLU A 11 -10.55 -4.91 1.86
C GLU A 11 -10.24 -4.76 3.36
N TRP A 12 -8.96 -4.77 3.72
CA TRP A 12 -8.50 -4.85 5.10
C TRP A 12 -7.73 -3.60 5.57
N LEU A 13 -6.98 -2.91 4.71
CA LEU A 13 -6.35 -1.63 5.03
C LEU A 13 -7.21 -0.49 4.46
N LYS A 14 -7.92 0.22 5.34
CA LYS A 14 -8.88 1.25 4.96
C LYS A 14 -8.45 2.59 5.52
N ALA A 15 -8.13 3.51 4.62
CA ALA A 15 -7.83 4.88 4.95
C ALA A 15 -8.95 5.50 5.81
N ASN A 16 -8.56 6.26 6.83
CA ASN A 16 -9.45 6.92 7.79
C ASN A 16 -10.36 5.98 8.63
N VAL A 17 -10.19 4.66 8.51
CA VAL A 17 -10.92 3.67 9.32
C VAL A 17 -9.97 2.94 10.26
N ASN A 18 -8.88 2.40 9.71
CA ASN A 18 -7.91 1.62 10.49
C ASN A 18 -6.46 1.93 10.14
N ILE A 19 -6.24 2.90 9.25
CA ILE A 19 -4.95 3.52 8.97
C ILE A 19 -5.16 5.00 8.65
N LYS A 20 -4.22 5.85 9.00
CA LYS A 20 -4.28 7.30 8.74
C LYS A 20 -3.03 7.78 7.99
N HIS A 21 -3.14 8.97 7.40
CA HIS A 21 -1.99 9.65 6.80
C HIS A 21 -0.90 9.84 7.86
N GLY A 22 0.34 9.54 7.49
CA GLY A 22 1.52 9.63 8.35
C GLY A 22 1.85 8.35 9.13
N ASP A 23 0.94 7.37 9.18
CA ASP A 23 1.25 6.08 9.79
C ASP A 23 2.42 5.40 9.07
N ILE A 24 3.22 4.66 9.84
CA ILE A 24 4.25 3.77 9.31
C ILE A 24 3.70 2.35 9.34
N ILE A 25 3.84 1.63 8.24
CA ILE A 25 3.56 0.20 8.16
C ILE A 25 4.82 -0.57 7.89
N ARG A 26 4.94 -1.77 8.47
CA ARG A 26 5.97 -2.75 8.17
C ARG A 26 5.37 -3.93 7.43
N ILE A 27 5.99 -4.35 6.35
CA ILE A 27 5.61 -5.60 5.68
C ILE A 27 6.14 -6.77 6.51
N ILE A 28 5.25 -7.64 6.97
CA ILE A 28 5.57 -8.82 7.79
C ILE A 28 5.71 -10.04 6.88
N ASP A 29 4.74 -10.22 5.99
CA ASP A 29 4.68 -11.38 5.09
C ASP A 29 3.92 -11.02 3.80
N ASP A 30 3.99 -11.89 2.82
CA ASP A 30 3.29 -11.76 1.55
C ASP A 30 2.73 -13.12 1.11
N THR A 31 1.56 -13.07 0.47
CA THR A 31 0.88 -14.24 -0.09
C THR A 31 0.33 -13.88 -1.46
N GLU A 32 0.32 -14.84 -2.39
CA GLU A 32 -0.38 -14.68 -3.66
C GLU A 32 -1.78 -15.29 -3.53
N ASP A 33 -2.82 -14.53 -3.92
CA ASP A 33 -4.19 -15.06 -3.94
C ASP A 33 -4.45 -15.92 -5.20
N ALA A 34 -5.63 -16.54 -5.28
CA ALA A 34 -6.01 -17.39 -6.42
C ALA A 34 -6.13 -16.63 -7.75
N GLU A 35 -6.17 -15.29 -7.71
CA GLU A 35 -6.21 -14.42 -8.89
C GLU A 35 -4.80 -13.92 -9.30
N GLY A 36 -3.75 -14.31 -8.57
CA GLY A 36 -2.37 -13.88 -8.82
C GLY A 36 -2.03 -12.50 -8.26
N ASN A 37 -2.83 -11.96 -7.33
CA ASN A 37 -2.53 -10.70 -6.67
C ASN A 37 -1.67 -10.92 -5.43
N ILE A 38 -0.71 -10.01 -5.21
CA ILE A 38 0.08 -10.00 -3.98
C ILE A 38 -0.73 -9.34 -2.86
N VAL A 39 -1.01 -10.14 -1.82
CA VAL A 39 -1.63 -9.73 -0.57
C VAL A 39 -0.57 -9.74 0.52
N LEU A 40 -0.22 -8.54 0.99
CA LEU A 40 0.72 -8.33 2.08
C LEU A 40 0.03 -8.49 3.43
N THR A 41 0.73 -9.07 4.39
CA THR A 41 0.44 -8.88 5.81
C THR A 41 1.33 -7.75 6.30
N VAL A 42 0.72 -6.67 6.77
CA VAL A 42 1.41 -5.48 7.26
C VAL A 42 1.09 -5.23 8.73
N GLY A 43 2.06 -4.72 9.49
CA GLY A 43 1.86 -4.25 10.85
C GLY A 43 1.98 -2.73 10.92
N ILE A 44 1.09 -2.05 11.64
CA ILE A 44 1.27 -0.62 11.95
C ILE A 44 2.38 -0.49 12.99
N VAL A 45 3.33 0.41 12.73
CA VAL A 45 4.45 0.70 13.62
C VAL A 45 4.14 1.96 14.42
N GLU A 46 4.03 1.82 15.74
CA GLU A 46 3.83 2.93 16.69
C GLU A 46 4.96 2.85 17.72
N ASP A 47 5.70 3.96 17.92
CA ASP A 47 6.86 4.03 18.82
C ASP A 47 7.94 2.93 18.60
N GLY A 48 8.04 2.44 17.36
CA GLY A 48 8.98 1.40 16.95
C GLY A 48 8.48 -0.03 17.15
N GLU A 49 7.30 -0.22 17.74
CA GLU A 49 6.66 -1.51 17.95
C GLU A 49 5.55 -1.79 16.94
N LEU A 50 5.33 -3.07 16.62
CA LEU A 50 4.23 -3.50 15.75
C LEU A 50 2.96 -3.66 16.57
N THR A 51 1.97 -2.80 16.37
CA THR A 51 0.78 -2.77 17.23
C THR A 51 -0.44 -3.48 16.63
N LYS A 52 -0.58 -3.51 15.30
CA LYS A 52 -1.76 -4.09 14.63
C LYS A 52 -1.40 -4.73 13.30
N GLN A 53 -1.68 -6.02 13.14
CA GLN A 53 -1.54 -6.71 11.86
C GLN A 53 -2.81 -6.59 11.02
N LYS A 54 -2.65 -6.30 9.74
CA LYS A 54 -3.71 -6.18 8.73
C LYS A 54 -3.24 -6.78 7.43
N LYS A 55 -4.19 -7.21 6.60
CA LYS A 55 -3.88 -7.53 5.20
C LYS A 55 -3.90 -6.26 4.36
N PHE A 56 -3.15 -6.24 3.28
CA PHE A 56 -3.09 -5.13 2.35
C PHE A 56 -2.80 -5.66 0.95
N GLN A 57 -3.74 -5.46 0.04
CA GLN A 57 -3.54 -5.84 -1.36
C GLN A 57 -2.84 -4.68 -2.07
N LEU A 58 -1.72 -4.94 -2.73
CA LEU A 58 -1.01 -3.92 -3.49
C LEU A 58 -1.78 -3.59 -4.76
N ASN A 59 -2.14 -2.31 -4.91
CA ASN A 59 -2.49 -1.77 -6.22
C ASN A 59 -1.22 -1.57 -7.06
N ARG A 60 -1.40 -1.28 -8.36
CA ARG A 60 -0.29 -1.13 -9.30
C ARG A 60 0.70 -0.03 -8.90
N THR A 61 0.20 1.08 -8.36
CA THR A 61 1.02 2.20 -7.90
C THR A 61 1.90 1.81 -6.73
N ASN A 62 1.32 1.20 -5.69
CA ASN A 62 2.06 0.77 -4.51
C ASN A 62 3.04 -0.34 -4.84
N LEU A 63 2.67 -1.28 -5.72
CA LEU A 63 3.61 -2.28 -6.23
C LEU A 63 4.83 -1.64 -6.88
N LYS A 64 4.62 -0.64 -7.76
CA LYS A 64 5.73 0.08 -8.40
C LYS A 64 6.61 0.78 -7.38
N THR A 65 6.04 1.40 -6.35
CA THR A 65 6.81 2.04 -5.29
C THR A 65 7.67 1.02 -4.54
N VAL A 66 7.08 -0.08 -4.08
CA VAL A 66 7.80 -1.14 -3.37
C VAL A 66 8.89 -1.75 -4.27
N ALA A 67 8.57 -2.01 -5.54
CA ALA A 67 9.51 -2.57 -6.49
C ALA A 67 10.64 -1.61 -6.89
N LYS A 68 10.38 -0.31 -6.98
CA LYS A 68 11.41 0.72 -7.20
C LYS A 68 12.39 0.77 -6.02
N ALA A 69 11.91 0.55 -4.81
CA ALA A 69 12.74 0.58 -3.61
C ALA A 69 13.56 -0.70 -3.40
N TYR A 70 12.96 -1.87 -3.64
CA TYR A 70 13.53 -3.16 -3.20
C TYR A 70 13.54 -4.26 -4.28
N GLY A 71 13.10 -3.98 -5.50
CA GLY A 71 12.96 -4.95 -6.59
C GLY A 71 11.61 -5.66 -6.59
N PHE A 72 11.31 -6.43 -7.64
CA PHE A 72 10.02 -7.15 -7.79
C PHE A 72 9.93 -8.45 -6.98
N GLU A 73 11.03 -8.90 -6.36
CA GLU A 73 11.06 -10.09 -5.52
C GLU A 73 10.46 -9.78 -4.14
N SER A 74 9.27 -10.31 -3.87
CA SER A 74 8.50 -9.98 -2.67
C SER A 74 9.20 -10.33 -1.35
N GLU A 75 10.06 -11.34 -1.35
CA GLU A 75 10.92 -11.70 -0.22
C GLU A 75 11.78 -10.54 0.30
N LYS A 76 12.17 -9.61 -0.60
CA LYS A 76 13.00 -8.44 -0.26
C LYS A 76 12.23 -7.36 0.48
N TRP A 77 10.90 -7.45 0.50
CA TRP A 77 10.02 -6.45 1.09
C TRP A 77 9.76 -6.72 2.57
N LYS A 78 10.05 -7.94 3.06
CA LYS A 78 9.86 -8.31 4.47
C LYS A 78 10.70 -7.43 5.40
N ASN A 79 10.09 -7.04 6.52
CA ASN A 79 10.62 -6.11 7.52
C ASN A 79 10.96 -4.72 6.97
N LYS A 80 10.41 -4.32 5.82
CA LYS A 80 10.54 -2.96 5.30
C LYS A 80 9.39 -2.09 5.76
N ASP A 81 9.75 -0.88 6.18
CA ASP A 81 8.83 0.14 6.61
C ASP A 81 8.44 1.03 5.44
N PHE A 82 7.19 1.47 5.42
CA PHE A 82 6.63 2.41 4.46
C PHE A 82 5.76 3.42 5.19
N GLN A 83 5.82 4.67 4.76
CA GLN A 83 4.91 5.69 5.21
C GLN A 83 3.62 5.67 4.38
N VAL A 84 2.49 5.85 5.06
CA VAL A 84 1.17 5.88 4.45
C VAL A 84 0.77 7.31 4.17
N SER A 85 0.42 7.58 2.92
CA SER A 85 -0.27 8.79 2.49
C SER A 85 -1.69 8.44 2.08
N VAL A 86 -2.66 9.14 2.67
CA VAL A 86 -4.06 9.07 2.24
C VAL A 86 -4.36 10.21 1.27
N TYR A 87 -5.00 9.91 0.14
CA TYR A 87 -5.39 10.89 -0.88
C TYR A 87 -6.75 10.54 -1.50
N LYS A 88 -7.40 11.51 -2.15
CA LYS A 88 -8.65 11.29 -2.88
C LYS A 88 -8.34 10.78 -4.29
N ALA A 89 -8.77 9.56 -4.61
CA ALA A 89 -8.67 8.97 -5.93
C ALA A 89 -10.06 8.77 -6.54
N ARG A 90 -10.19 8.90 -7.87
CA ARG A 90 -11.44 8.60 -8.56
C ARG A 90 -11.57 7.09 -8.76
N ASN A 91 -12.64 6.51 -8.24
CA ASN A 91 -12.97 5.12 -8.46
C ASN A 91 -13.32 4.91 -9.94
N PRO A 92 -12.60 4.05 -10.70
CA PRO A 92 -12.83 3.88 -12.13
C PRO A 92 -14.15 3.16 -12.45
N GLN A 93 -14.77 2.48 -11.48
CA GLN A 93 -16.04 1.76 -11.66
C GLN A 93 -17.25 2.64 -11.37
N THR A 94 -17.19 3.45 -10.31
CA THR A 94 -18.34 4.26 -9.86
C THR A 94 -18.21 5.74 -10.24
N GLY A 95 -16.99 6.21 -10.55
CA GLY A 95 -16.69 7.62 -10.80
C GLY A 95 -16.59 8.47 -9.54
N GLU A 96 -16.84 7.93 -8.35
CA GLU A 96 -16.81 8.66 -7.08
C GLU A 96 -15.38 8.88 -6.58
N LEU A 97 -15.18 9.92 -5.75
CA LEU A 97 -13.90 10.11 -5.05
C LEU A 97 -13.86 9.28 -3.78
N VAL A 98 -12.90 8.35 -3.71
CA VAL A 98 -12.66 7.47 -2.57
C VAL A 98 -11.31 7.79 -1.92
N ASP A 99 -11.16 7.45 -0.64
CA ASP A 99 -9.87 7.57 0.06
C ASP A 99 -8.96 6.40 -0.32
N ALA A 100 -7.87 6.69 -1.03
CA ALA A 100 -6.88 5.70 -1.43
C ALA A 100 -5.60 5.80 -0.61
N ILE A 101 -4.87 4.69 -0.54
CA ILE A 101 -3.60 4.58 0.16
C ILE A 101 -2.45 4.60 -0.86
N LEU A 102 -1.49 5.49 -0.62
CA LEU A 102 -0.21 5.55 -1.29
C LEU A 102 0.91 5.22 -0.30
N LEU A 103 1.78 4.29 -0.67
CA LEU A 103 2.99 3.98 0.09
C LEU A 103 4.16 4.82 -0.42
N SER A 104 4.97 5.32 0.51
CA SER A 104 6.27 5.94 0.25
C SER A 104 7.33 5.39 1.19
N LEU A 105 8.61 5.57 0.86
CA LEU A 105 9.68 5.20 1.77
C LEU A 105 9.69 6.14 2.99
N PRO A 106 9.99 5.64 4.20
CA PRO A 106 10.06 6.46 5.41
C PRO A 106 11.11 7.56 5.20
N ASN A 107 10.75 8.81 5.49
CA ASN A 107 11.60 9.99 5.32
C ASN A 107 11.95 10.35 3.86
N MET A 108 11.35 9.70 2.85
CA MET A 108 11.25 10.30 1.52
C MET A 108 9.99 11.14 1.50
N GLN A 109 10.12 12.43 1.21
CA GLN A 109 8.96 13.22 0.78
C GLN A 109 8.33 12.49 -0.40
N PRO A 110 6.99 12.32 -0.43
CA PRO A 110 6.34 11.76 -1.60
C PRO A 110 6.77 12.60 -2.80
N ASP A 111 7.41 11.99 -3.80
CA ASP A 111 7.64 12.62 -5.09
C ASP A 111 6.27 13.14 -5.53
N THR A 112 6.08 14.44 -5.44
CA THR A 112 4.80 15.08 -5.70
C THR A 112 4.64 15.27 -7.20
N GLU A 113 4.94 14.22 -7.95
CA GLU A 113 4.53 14.05 -9.34
C GLU A 113 3.41 13.02 -9.35
N ILE A 114 2.25 13.48 -8.86
CA ILE A 114 0.99 12.97 -9.34
C ILE A 114 0.87 13.54 -10.77
N GLU A 115 1.61 12.96 -11.72
CA GLU A 115 1.35 13.24 -13.13
C GLU A 115 -0.10 12.84 -13.39
N GLY A 116 -0.87 13.83 -13.82
CA GLY A 116 -2.32 13.75 -13.89
C GLY A 116 -2.82 12.63 -14.80
N PHE A 117 -4.09 12.30 -14.52
CA PHE A 117 -5.04 11.54 -15.33
C PHE A 117 -5.06 10.01 -15.14
#